data_AF-A0A831QEK4-F1
#
_entry.id   AF-A0A831QEK4-F1
#
_cell.length_a   1.000
_cell.length_b   1.000
_cell.length_c   1.000
_cell.angle_alpha   90.00
_cell.angle_beta   90.00
_cell.angle_gamma   90.00
#
_symmetry.space_group_name_H-M   'P 1'
#
loop_
_entity.id
_entity.type
_entity.pdbx_description
1 polymer ?
#
loop_
_entity_poly.entity_id
_entity_poly.type
_entity_poly.pdbx_seq_one_letter_code
_entity_poly.pdbx_strand_id
1 'polypeptide(L)'
;MDRQKLLEIFNKQPRIGTLSTANTQGDVNVAVFGSPQMIDENTVVMGIGENRSFRNLRENPKAVFIVMEPGDTIMDWKGARVYL
;
A
#
# COMPACT_ATOMS: atom_id res chain seq x y z
N MET A 1 -11.68 -9.70 -5.66
CA MET A 1 -11.59 -8.63 -6.66
C MET A 1 -10.68 -9.13 -7.75
N ASP A 2 -11.06 -9.01 -9.01
CA ASP A 2 -10.15 -9.31 -10.11
C ASP A 2 -8.99 -8.28 -10.15
N ARG A 3 -7.91 -8.62 -10.84
CA ARG A 3 -6.68 -7.81 -10.83
C ARG A 3 -6.80 -6.51 -11.63
N GLN A 4 -7.63 -6.49 -12.67
CA GLN A 4 -7.89 -5.28 -13.44
C GLN A 4 -8.57 -4.22 -12.56
N LYS A 5 -9.61 -4.61 -11.82
CA LYS A 5 -10.29 -3.76 -10.86
C LYS A 5 -9.40 -3.36 -9.68
N LEU A 6 -8.47 -4.23 -9.27
CA LEU A 6 -7.44 -3.88 -8.29
C LEU A 6 -6.54 -2.75 -8.81
N LEU A 7 -6.04 -2.87 -10.04
CA LEU A 7 -5.19 -1.86 -10.65
C LEU A 7 -5.91 -0.51 -10.73
N GLU A 8 -7.19 -0.52 -11.12
CA GLU A 8 -8.04 0.68 -11.15
C GLU A 8 -8.14 1.37 -9.78
N ILE A 9 -8.56 0.64 -8.73
CA ILE A 9 -8.71 1.24 -7.40
C ILE A 9 -7.36 1.65 -6.78
N PHE A 10 -6.30 0.90 -7.07
CA PHE A 10 -4.95 1.18 -6.56
C PHE A 10 -4.41 2.50 -7.12
N ASN A 11 -4.61 2.75 -8.41
CA ASN A 11 -4.04 3.91 -9.09
C ASN A 11 -4.97 5.13 -9.10
N LYS A 12 -6.25 4.99 -8.74
CA LYS A 12 -7.21 6.10 -8.66
C LYS A 12 -6.76 7.19 -7.68
N GLN A 13 -6.98 8.45 -8.06
CA GLN A 13 -6.71 9.64 -7.25
C GLN A 13 -7.99 10.49 -7.13
N PRO A 14 -8.20 11.22 -6.03
CA PRO A 14 -7.40 11.19 -4.81
C PRO A 14 -7.60 9.87 -4.03
N ARG A 15 -6.56 9.41 -3.34
CA ARG A 15 -6.61 8.23 -2.47
C ARG A 15 -5.77 8.41 -1.22
N ILE A 16 -6.07 7.61 -0.19
CA ILE A 16 -5.19 7.42 0.97
C ILE A 16 -4.53 6.06 0.86
N GLY A 17 -3.22 6.02 1.06
CA GLY A 17 -2.42 4.80 0.99
C GLY A 17 -1.52 4.66 2.20
N THR A 18 -1.47 3.48 2.81
CA THR A 18 -0.51 3.20 3.89
C THR A 18 0.26 1.92 3.63
N LEU A 19 1.57 1.96 3.88
CA LEU A 19 2.44 0.78 3.83
C LEU A 19 2.71 0.30 5.25
N SER A 20 2.29 -0.93 5.54
CA SER A 20 2.60 -1.65 6.77
C SER A 20 3.79 -2.58 6.53
N THR A 21 4.73 -2.57 7.47
CA THR A 21 5.98 -3.34 7.45
C THR A 21 6.27 -3.88 8.85
N ALA A 22 7.15 -4.86 8.98
CA ALA A 22 7.69 -5.28 10.26
C ALA A 22 9.17 -5.61 10.11
N ASN A 23 9.98 -5.38 11.15
CA ASN A 23 11.37 -5.86 11.16
C ASN A 23 11.42 -7.38 11.40
N THR A 24 12.63 -7.94 11.48
CA THR A 24 12.86 -9.38 11.71
C THR A 24 12.48 -9.87 13.12
N GLN A 25 12.33 -8.95 14.08
CA GLN A 25 11.88 -9.25 15.44
C GLN A 25 10.35 -9.21 15.59
N GLY A 26 9.64 -8.76 14.55
CA GLY A 26 8.20 -8.60 14.56
C GLY A 26 7.71 -7.22 15.01
N ASP A 27 8.60 -6.24 15.21
CA ASP A 27 8.19 -4.87 15.51
C ASP A 27 7.52 -4.24 14.29
N VAL A 28 6.23 -3.92 14.45
CA VAL A 28 5.39 -3.41 13.38
C VAL A 28 5.58 -1.91 13.16
N ASN A 29 5.37 -1.48 11.93
CA ASN A 29 5.42 -0.08 11.52
C ASN A 29 4.41 0.19 10.40
N VAL A 30 3.80 1.38 10.40
CA VAL A 30 2.90 1.84 9.33
C VAL A 30 3.15 3.32 9.05
N ALA A 31 3.11 3.70 7.77
CA ALA A 31 3.21 5.10 7.36
C ALA A 31 2.36 5.37 6.10
N VAL A 32 1.91 6.62 5.96
CA VAL A 32 1.18 7.09 4.78
C VAL A 32 2.15 7.26 3.61
N PHE A 33 1.80 6.73 2.44
CA PHE A 33 2.57 6.89 1.22
C PHE A 33 1.65 7.13 0.01
N GLY A 34 1.93 8.18 -0.75
CA GLY A 34 1.23 8.49 -2.01
C GLY A 34 1.97 8.01 -3.27
N SER A 35 3.25 7.62 -3.14
CA SER A 35 4.10 7.21 -4.27
C SER A 35 3.85 5.81 -4.83
N PRO A 36 3.27 4.81 -4.11
CA PRO A 36 3.00 3.51 -4.70
C PRO A 36 2.06 3.58 -5.90
N GLN A 37 2.41 2.88 -6.98
CA GLN A 37 1.59 2.68 -8.18
C GLN A 37 1.69 1.24 -8.67
N MET A 38 0.59 0.67 -9.16
CA MET A 38 0.62 -0.59 -9.93
C MET A 38 0.93 -0.26 -11.39
N ILE A 39 2.00 -0.82 -11.95
CA ILE A 39 2.35 -0.62 -13.37
C ILE A 39 1.78 -1.72 -14.28
N ASP A 40 1.41 -2.84 -13.67
CA ASP A 40 0.68 -3.96 -14.26
C ASP A 40 -0.06 -4.70 -13.13
N GLU A 41 -0.77 -5.79 -13.47
CA GLU A 41 -1.58 -6.57 -12.52
C GLU A 41 -0.79 -7.28 -11.40
N ASN A 42 0.54 -7.36 -11.51
CA ASN A 42 1.43 -8.10 -10.61
C ASN A 42 2.50 -7.22 -9.97
N THR A 43 2.74 -6.02 -10.47
CA THR A 43 3.90 -5.22 -10.09
C THR A 43 3.49 -3.88 -9.49
N VAL A 44 3.94 -3.63 -8.25
CA VAL A 44 3.87 -2.32 -7.59
C VAL A 44 5.26 -1.69 -7.59
N VAL A 45 5.35 -0.42 -8.01
CA VAL A 45 6.53 0.42 -7.87
C VAL A 45 6.28 1.52 -6.85
N MET A 46 7.32 1.91 -6.12
CA MET A 46 7.20 2.92 -5.06
C MET A 46 8.50 3.70 -4.92
N GLY A 47 8.39 5.04 -4.90
CA GLY A 47 9.46 5.90 -4.41
C GLY A 47 9.48 5.91 -2.87
N ILE A 48 10.60 5.57 -2.27
CA ILE A 48 10.77 5.54 -0.81
C ILE A 48 12.13 6.13 -0.41
N GLY A 49 12.13 7.00 0.60
CA GLY A 49 13.36 7.54 1.19
C GLY A 49 13.93 6.64 2.28
N GLU A 50 15.07 7.02 2.85
CA GLU A 50 15.72 6.29 3.95
C GLU A 50 14.95 6.44 5.28
N ASN A 51 13.86 5.70 5.43
CA ASN A 51 12.98 5.73 6.60
C ASN A 51 12.85 4.36 7.28
N ARG A 52 12.05 4.29 8.35
CA ARG A 52 11.81 3.03 9.08
C ARG A 52 11.18 1.96 8.21
N SER A 53 10.22 2.28 7.34
CA SER A 53 9.62 1.31 6.42
C SER A 53 10.66 0.76 5.43
N PHE A 54 11.55 1.60 4.91
CA PHE A 54 12.65 1.15 4.04
C PHE A 54 13.63 0.23 4.78
N ARG A 55 14.02 0.59 6.00
CA ARG A 55 14.88 -0.27 6.84
C ARG A 55 14.22 -1.62 7.14
N ASN A 56 12.94 -1.62 7.50
CA ASN A 56 12.18 -2.86 7.72
C ASN A 56 12.17 -3.72 6.45
N LEU A 57 11.88 -3.14 5.28
CA LEU A 57 11.86 -3.86 4.00
C LEU A 57 13.22 -4.46 3.60
N ARG A 58 14.32 -3.82 3.99
CA ARG A 58 15.68 -4.35 3.76
C ARG A 58 15.98 -5.61 4.57
N GLU A 59 15.37 -5.75 5.74
CA GLU A 59 15.54 -6.91 6.62
C GLU A 59 14.45 -7.97 6.43
N ASN A 60 13.23 -7.54 6.12
CA ASN A 60 12.05 -8.37 5.92
C ASN A 60 11.25 -7.84 4.71
N PRO A 61 11.25 -8.54 3.56
CA PRO A 61 10.62 -8.05 2.35
C PRO A 61 9.09 -8.09 2.37
N LYS A 62 8.47 -8.63 3.44
CA LYS A 62 7.01 -8.73 3.57
C LYS A 62 6.40 -7.39 3.95
N ALA A 63 5.36 -6.99 3.22
CA ALA A 63 4.60 -5.79 3.52
C ALA A 63 3.13 -5.93 3.12
N VAL A 64 2.32 -4.96 3.58
CA VAL A 64 0.95 -4.79 3.10
C VAL A 64 0.74 -3.33 2.78
N PHE A 65 0.30 -3.05 1.55
CA PHE A 65 -0.22 -1.74 1.19
C PHE A 65 -1.75 -1.78 1.20
N ILE A 66 -2.37 -0.88 1.95
CA ILE A 66 -3.81 -0.64 1.86
C ILE A 66 -4.05 0.69 1.15
N VAL A 67 -4.90 0.64 0.14
CA VAL A 67 -5.42 1.80 -0.59
C VAL A 67 -6.89 1.98 -0.23
N MET A 68 -7.28 3.23 0.01
CA MET A 68 -8.65 3.61 0.34
C MET A 68 -9.07 4.81 -0.52
N GLU A 69 -10.22 4.68 -1.17
CA GLU A 69 -10.97 5.75 -1.81
C GLU A 69 -12.00 6.27 -0.78
N PRO A 70 -11.89 7.54 -0.36
CA PRO A 70 -12.91 8.15 0.50
C PRO A 70 -14.28 8.16 -0.18
N GLY A 71 -15.32 7.86 0.58
CA GLY A 71 -16.72 8.02 0.16
C GLY A 71 -17.44 9.09 0.98
N ASP A 72 -18.63 9.50 0.51
CA ASP A 72 -19.45 10.54 1.15
C ASP A 72 -19.92 10.12 2.56
N THR A 73 -20.18 8.83 2.76
CA THR A 73 -20.46 8.23 4.07
C THR A 73 -19.46 7.13 4.40
N ILE A 74 -19.35 6.74 5.67
CA ILE A 74 -18.46 5.64 6.12
C ILE A 74 -18.70 4.34 5.34
N MET A 75 -19.95 4.08 4.93
CA MET A 75 -20.32 2.86 4.20
C MET A 75 -19.91 2.90 2.73
N ASP A 76 -19.60 4.08 2.18
CA ASP A 76 -19.21 4.26 0.79
C ASP A 76 -17.71 4.10 0.54
N TRP A 77 -16.92 4.02 1.62
CA TRP A 77 -15.47 3.84 1.52
C TRP A 77 -15.14 2.52 0.84
N LYS A 78 -14.26 2.60 -0.16
CA LYS A 78 -13.78 1.45 -0.91
C LYS A 78 -12.29 1.33 -0.71
N GLY A 79 -11.80 0.10 -0.66
CA GLY A 79 -10.38 -0.11 -0.51
C GLY A 79 -9.95 -1.52 -0.85
N ALA A 80 -8.64 -1.68 -0.96
CA ALA A 80 -8.01 -2.95 -1.24
C ALA A 80 -6.73 -3.09 -0.43
N ARG A 81 -6.44 -4.32 -0.01
CA ARG A 81 -5.16 -4.69 0.59
C ARG A 81 -4.35 -5.46 -0.44
N VAL A 82 -3.12 -5.02 -0.67
CA VAL A 82 -2.14 -5.70 -1.51
C VAL A 82 -1.04 -6.20 -0.60
N TYR A 83 -0.86 -7.53 -0.59
CA TYR A 83 0.21 -8.19 0.16
C TYR A 83 1.42 -8.28 -0.75
N LEU A 84 2.54 -7.73 -0.29
CA LEU A 84 3.80 -7.55 -1.01
C LEU A 84 4.88 -8.45 -0.40
#